data_AF-A0A317CNM9-F1
#
_entry.id   AF-A0A317CNM9-F1
#
_cell.length_a   1.000
_cell.length_b   1.000
_cell.length_c   1.000
_cell.angle_alpha   90.00
_cell.angle_beta   90.00
_cell.angle_gamma   90.00
#
_symmetry.space_group_name_H-M   'P 1'
#
loop_
_entity.id
_entity.type
_entity.pdbx_description
1 polymer ?
#
loop_
_entity_poly.entity_id
_entity_poly.type
_entity_poly.pdbx_seq_one_letter_code
_entity_poly.pdbx_strand_id
1 'polypeptide(L)'
;MKIWKSIACLTVMLSSVSVIATEEDTPFASLQWTFGSETMKPDVVIGYRSVDVETDGDVSGWQGSVSYKPHHGLDKVKVEAVTGDENMQATYGGGYSLQQKQALLTAGVNGSYLAAGADFLISHHTIEPYVGITTLHSYDVPEKVVDTSSVDTSAVDTSVASGETYVPNNHLQEEYFPEYTDCSC
;
A
#
# COMPACT_ATOMS: atom_id res chain seq x y z
N MET A 1 -39.38 4.32 -39.23
CA MET A 1 -38.72 3.57 -38.15
C MET A 1 -37.48 4.37 -37.74
N LYS A 2 -37.49 4.99 -36.57
CA LYS A 2 -36.42 5.84 -36.01
C LYS A 2 -35.99 5.20 -34.69
N ILE A 3 -34.77 4.69 -34.63
CA ILE A 3 -34.20 4.09 -33.42
C ILE A 3 -33.27 5.14 -32.82
N TRP A 4 -33.73 5.77 -31.74
CA TRP A 4 -33.03 6.84 -31.04
C TRP A 4 -32.06 6.21 -30.04
N LYS A 5 -30.80 6.62 -30.11
CA LYS A 5 -29.74 6.25 -29.18
C LYS A 5 -30.02 6.87 -27.81
N SER A 6 -30.09 6.04 -26.77
CA SER A 6 -30.02 6.50 -25.38
C SER A 6 -28.71 5.97 -24.79
N ILE A 7 -27.74 6.88 -24.66
CA ILE A 7 -26.52 6.70 -23.87
C ILE A 7 -26.92 6.94 -22.42
N ALA A 8 -26.95 5.88 -21.61
CA ALA A 8 -27.23 5.98 -20.19
C ALA A 8 -25.97 6.48 -19.46
N CYS A 9 -26.15 7.59 -18.75
CA CYS A 9 -25.18 8.30 -17.94
C CYS A 9 -24.72 7.40 -16.77
N LEU A 10 -23.43 7.05 -16.74
CA LEU A 10 -22.81 6.40 -15.59
C LEU A 10 -22.42 7.49 -14.58
N THR A 11 -23.35 7.88 -13.72
CA THR A 11 -23.05 8.78 -12.60
C THR A 11 -22.32 7.99 -11.51
N VAL A 12 -21.00 8.16 -11.44
CA VAL A 12 -20.19 7.72 -10.30
C VAL A 12 -20.50 8.68 -9.14
N MET A 13 -21.29 8.21 -8.18
CA MET A 13 -21.45 8.88 -6.89
C MET A 13 -20.20 8.56 -6.05
N LEU A 14 -19.24 9.49 -5.99
CA LEU A 14 -18.26 9.51 -4.92
C LEU A 14 -18.91 10.15 -3.69
N SER A 15 -19.24 9.34 -2.70
CA SER A 15 -19.56 9.82 -1.35
C SER A 15 -18.26 10.14 -0.64
N SER A 16 -17.94 11.43 -0.50
CA SER A 16 -16.79 11.89 0.27
C SER A 16 -17.08 11.69 1.76
N VAL A 17 -16.56 10.61 2.34
CA VAL A 17 -16.36 10.52 3.79
C VAL A 17 -15.02 11.20 4.05
N SER A 18 -15.03 12.32 4.77
CA SER A 18 -13.80 12.95 5.25
C SER A 18 -13.30 12.16 6.46
N VAL A 19 -12.65 11.02 6.20
CA VAL A 19 -11.71 10.44 7.14
C VAL A 19 -10.39 11.18 6.92
N ILE A 20 -9.69 11.52 8.01
CA ILE A 20 -8.31 11.99 7.93
C ILE A 20 -7.47 10.73 7.64
N ALA A 21 -7.53 10.27 6.39
CA ALA A 21 -6.71 9.20 5.86
C ALA A 21 -5.62 9.86 5.00
N THR A 22 -4.38 9.41 5.18
CA THR A 22 -3.30 9.76 4.27
C THR A 22 -3.33 8.76 3.12
N GLU A 23 -3.71 9.23 1.93
CA GLU A 23 -3.63 8.46 0.69
C GLU A 23 -2.15 8.23 0.33
N GLU A 24 -1.74 6.97 0.25
CA GLU A 24 -0.40 6.59 -0.18
C GLU A 24 -0.42 5.87 -1.53
N ASP A 25 0.10 6.58 -2.54
CA ASP A 25 0.24 6.11 -3.91
C ASP A 25 1.65 5.58 -4.16
N THR A 26 1.78 4.26 -4.26
CA THR A 26 3.08 3.59 -4.30
C THR A 26 3.22 2.68 -5.53
N PRO A 27 4.13 2.99 -6.48
CA PRO A 27 4.55 2.00 -7.46
C PRO A 27 5.37 0.91 -6.77
N PHE A 28 5.17 -0.35 -7.15
CA PHE A 28 5.91 -1.47 -6.56
C PHE A 28 6.43 -2.43 -7.62
N ALA A 29 7.48 -3.15 -7.23
CA ALA A 29 7.99 -4.29 -7.97
C ALA A 29 8.07 -5.50 -7.03
N SER A 30 7.84 -6.69 -7.57
CA SER A 30 8.06 -7.94 -6.84
C SER A 30 8.66 -9.00 -7.74
N LEU A 31 9.45 -9.87 -7.12
CA LEU A 31 9.95 -11.10 -7.72
C LEU A 31 9.22 -12.25 -7.04
N GLN A 32 8.43 -12.98 -7.81
CA GLN A 32 7.57 -14.05 -7.33
C GLN A 32 7.96 -15.38 -7.97
N TRP A 33 7.73 -16.47 -7.26
CA TRP A 33 7.89 -17.83 -7.75
C TRP A 33 6.55 -18.52 -7.70
N THR A 34 6.03 -18.86 -8.88
CA THR A 34 4.76 -19.56 -9.04
C THR A 34 5.00 -21.07 -9.09
N PHE A 35 4.18 -21.83 -8.37
CA PHE A 35 4.20 -23.30 -8.33
C PHE A 35 2.94 -23.86 -9.01
N GLY A 36 2.99 -25.10 -9.53
CA GLY A 36 1.79 -25.77 -10.07
C GLY A 36 1.96 -26.55 -11.37
N SER A 37 3.11 -26.45 -12.06
CA SER A 37 3.38 -27.25 -13.27
C SER A 37 4.86 -27.64 -13.39
N GLU A 38 5.25 -28.65 -12.61
CA GLU A 38 6.56 -29.37 -12.60
C GLU A 38 7.85 -28.54 -12.42
N THR A 39 7.79 -27.22 -12.64
CA THR A 39 8.91 -26.28 -12.56
C THR A 39 8.44 -25.01 -11.87
N MET A 40 9.23 -24.57 -10.90
CA MET A 40 9.08 -23.27 -10.24
C MET A 40 9.41 -22.17 -11.26
N LYS A 41 8.48 -21.26 -11.51
CA LYS A 41 8.64 -20.20 -12.52
C LYS A 41 8.86 -18.84 -11.85
N PRO A 42 10.02 -18.18 -12.05
CA PRO A 42 10.23 -16.83 -11.56
C PRO A 42 9.45 -15.83 -12.43
N ASP A 43 8.68 -14.97 -11.79
CA ASP A 43 7.83 -13.97 -12.42
C ASP A 43 8.20 -12.60 -11.83
N VAL A 44 8.41 -11.61 -12.69
CA VAL A 44 8.60 -10.21 -12.28
C VAL A 44 7.25 -9.52 -12.35
N VAL A 45 6.81 -8.91 -11.27
CA VAL A 45 5.55 -8.19 -11.21
C VAL A 45 5.83 -6.73 -10.94
N ILE A 46 5.19 -5.85 -11.70
CA ILE A 46 5.22 -4.40 -11.50
C ILE A 46 3.78 -3.96 -11.32
N GLY A 47 3.54 -3.07 -10.36
CA GLY A 47 2.22 -2.59 -10.09
C GLY A 47 2.18 -1.19 -9.51
N TYR A 48 0.97 -0.73 -9.31
CA TYR A 48 0.62 0.50 -8.65
C TYR A 48 -0.39 0.17 -7.56
N ARG A 49 -0.19 0.75 -6.39
CA ARG A 49 -1.05 0.57 -5.22
C ARG A 49 -1.46 1.94 -4.71
N SER A 50 -2.73 2.06 -4.35
CA SER A 50 -3.32 3.24 -3.74
C SER A 50 -4.09 2.77 -2.52
N VAL A 51 -3.64 3.20 -1.34
CA VAL A 51 -4.25 2.82 -0.07
C VAL A 51 -4.51 4.04 0.80
N ASP A 52 -5.59 3.95 1.55
CA ASP A 52 -5.94 4.84 2.63
C ASP A 52 -5.47 4.20 3.95
N VAL A 53 -4.62 4.91 4.69
CA VAL A 53 -4.20 4.52 6.04
C VAL A 53 -4.96 5.36 7.05
N GLU A 54 -5.82 4.71 7.84
CA GLU A 54 -6.58 5.35 8.91
C GLU A 54 -5.70 5.55 10.17
N THR A 55 -6.08 6.48 11.04
CA THR A 55 -5.26 6.88 12.20
C THR A 55 -5.15 5.80 13.30
N ASP A 56 -5.86 4.69 13.15
CA ASP A 56 -5.77 3.48 13.97
C ASP A 56 -4.90 2.38 13.37
N GLY A 57 -4.37 2.58 12.15
CA GLY A 57 -3.49 1.64 11.45
C GLY A 57 -4.21 0.70 10.48
N ASP A 58 -5.53 0.86 10.31
CA ASP A 58 -6.29 0.13 9.31
C ASP A 58 -5.92 0.62 7.90
N VAL A 59 -5.67 -0.33 7.00
CA VAL A 59 -5.29 -0.09 5.60
C VAL A 59 -6.38 -0.64 4.69
N SER A 60 -6.88 0.21 3.79
CA SER A 60 -7.81 -0.22 2.74
C SER A 60 -7.47 0.42 1.41
N GLY A 61 -7.81 -0.23 0.30
CA GLY A 61 -7.57 0.37 -1.01
C GLY A 61 -7.58 -0.63 -2.14
N TRP A 62 -6.78 -0.35 -3.17
CA TRP A 62 -6.67 -1.19 -4.35
C TRP A 62 -5.26 -1.20 -4.93
N GLN A 63 -4.96 -2.25 -5.69
CA GLN A 63 -3.75 -2.32 -6.49
C GLN A 63 -4.03 -2.90 -7.87
N GLY A 64 -3.27 -2.40 -8.85
CA GLY A 64 -3.20 -2.94 -10.20
C GLY A 64 -1.80 -3.45 -10.47
N SER A 65 -1.67 -4.60 -11.12
CA SER A 65 -0.35 -5.16 -11.45
C SER A 65 -0.31 -5.88 -12.79
N VAL A 66 0.90 -5.93 -13.35
CA VAL A 66 1.25 -6.67 -14.56
C VAL A 66 2.45 -7.55 -14.25
N SER A 67 2.41 -8.81 -14.69
CA SER A 67 3.51 -9.75 -14.55
C SER A 67 4.20 -10.05 -15.87
N TYR A 68 5.50 -10.28 -15.79
CA TYR A 68 6.39 -10.66 -16.87
C TYR A 68 7.14 -11.94 -16.50
N LYS A 69 7.09 -12.92 -17.39
CA LYS A 69 7.81 -14.18 -17.29
C LYS A 69 9.06 -14.12 -18.16
N PRO A 70 10.28 -14.28 -17.60
CA PRO A 70 11.51 -14.36 -18.38
C PRO A 70 11.37 -15.38 -19.52
N HIS A 71 11.81 -15.03 -20.72
CA HIS A 71 11.70 -15.82 -21.96
C HIS A 71 10.28 -16.04 -22.52
N HIS A 72 9.22 -15.69 -21.79
CA HIS A 72 7.83 -15.89 -22.21
C HIS A 72 7.05 -14.58 -22.44
N GLY A 73 7.49 -13.47 -21.85
CA GLY A 73 6.85 -12.17 -22.02
C GLY A 73 5.83 -11.83 -20.94
N LEU A 74 4.95 -10.87 -21.23
CA LEU A 74 3.85 -10.49 -20.34
C LEU A 74 2.91 -11.68 -20.11
N ASP A 75 2.43 -11.84 -18.87
CA ASP A 75 1.49 -12.91 -18.52
C ASP A 75 0.19 -12.37 -17.95
N LYS A 76 0.18 -11.98 -16.68
CA LYS A 76 -1.04 -11.66 -15.94
C LYS A 76 -1.20 -10.16 -15.81
N VAL A 77 -2.43 -9.68 -15.96
CA VAL A 77 -2.87 -8.36 -15.52
C VAL A 77 -3.89 -8.57 -14.41
N LYS A 78 -3.69 -7.95 -13.24
CA LYS A 78 -4.53 -8.14 -12.06
C LYS A 78 -5.00 -6.81 -11.48
N VAL A 79 -6.19 -6.83 -10.90
CA VAL A 79 -6.76 -5.75 -10.07
C VAL A 79 -7.26 -6.39 -8.79
N GLU A 80 -6.82 -5.86 -7.66
CA GLU A 80 -7.04 -6.44 -6.33
C GLU A 80 -7.47 -5.35 -5.36
N ALA A 81 -8.45 -5.68 -4.50
CA ALA A 81 -8.71 -4.91 -3.30
C ALA A 81 -7.62 -5.23 -2.26
N VAL A 82 -7.31 -4.25 -1.43
CA VAL A 82 -6.35 -4.32 -0.32
C VAL A 82 -7.12 -4.07 0.97
N THR A 83 -6.88 -4.90 1.99
CA THR A 83 -7.39 -4.67 3.35
C THR A 83 -6.47 -5.30 4.40
N GLY A 84 -6.33 -4.69 5.57
CA GLY A 84 -5.58 -5.25 6.69
C GLY A 84 -5.00 -4.14 7.54
N ASP A 85 -3.87 -4.41 8.17
CA ASP A 85 -3.18 -3.46 9.05
C ASP A 85 -1.82 -3.05 8.45
N GLU A 86 -1.15 -2.07 9.07
CA GLU A 86 0.19 -1.57 8.68
C GLU A 86 1.25 -2.66 8.37
N ASN A 87 1.16 -3.82 9.04
CA ASN A 87 2.15 -4.90 8.99
C ASN A 87 1.78 -6.07 8.07
N MET A 88 0.48 -6.31 7.87
CA MET A 88 -0.02 -7.45 7.10
C MET A 88 -1.31 -7.07 6.39
N GLN A 89 -1.27 -7.19 5.06
CA GLN A 89 -2.34 -6.71 4.19
C GLN A 89 -2.81 -7.84 3.28
N ALA A 90 -4.06 -8.25 3.43
CA ALA A 90 -4.72 -9.18 2.54
C ALA A 90 -5.04 -8.51 1.21
N THR A 91 -4.93 -9.28 0.13
CA THR A 91 -5.35 -8.88 -1.22
C THR A 91 -6.28 -9.91 -1.80
N TYR A 92 -7.30 -9.45 -2.52
CA TYR A 92 -8.17 -10.34 -3.27
C TYR A 92 -8.77 -9.61 -4.46
N GLY A 93 -9.02 -10.34 -5.55
CA GLY A 93 -9.56 -9.74 -6.76
C GLY A 93 -9.51 -10.69 -7.93
N GLY A 94 -9.25 -10.13 -9.10
CA GLY A 94 -9.25 -10.89 -10.33
C GLY A 94 -8.38 -10.28 -11.41
N GLY A 95 -8.28 -11.00 -12.52
CA GLY A 95 -7.44 -10.60 -13.61
C GLY A 95 -7.59 -11.47 -14.83
N TYR A 96 -6.62 -11.36 -15.72
CA TYR A 96 -6.55 -12.13 -16.95
C TYR A 96 -5.12 -12.59 -17.19
N SER A 97 -4.92 -13.88 -17.47
CA SER A 97 -3.66 -14.41 -17.99
C SER A 97 -3.68 -14.35 -19.51
N LEU A 98 -2.76 -13.57 -20.07
CA LEU A 98 -2.54 -13.41 -21.50
C LEU A 98 -1.93 -14.66 -22.12
N GLN A 99 -1.03 -15.35 -21.41
CA GLN A 99 -0.41 -16.59 -21.91
C GLN A 99 -1.40 -17.76 -21.89
N GLN A 100 -2.23 -17.86 -20.85
CA GLN A 100 -3.23 -18.91 -20.72
C GLN A 100 -4.60 -18.53 -21.31
N LYS A 101 -4.74 -17.29 -21.79
CA LYS A 101 -5.94 -16.73 -22.43
C LYS A 101 -7.23 -16.92 -21.64
N GLN A 102 -7.19 -16.71 -20.33
CA GLN A 102 -8.34 -16.91 -19.46
C GLN A 102 -8.35 -15.95 -18.28
N ALA A 103 -9.55 -15.75 -17.74
CA ALA A 103 -9.75 -15.00 -16.50
C ALA A 103 -9.25 -15.82 -15.29
N LEU A 104 -8.79 -15.09 -14.28
CA LEU A 104 -8.33 -15.64 -13.01
C LEU A 104 -8.93 -14.88 -11.83
N LEU A 105 -9.03 -15.56 -10.70
CA LEU A 105 -9.24 -14.96 -9.39
C LEU A 105 -7.90 -15.01 -8.63
N THR A 106 -7.64 -14.02 -7.79
CA THR A 106 -6.41 -13.94 -6.99
C THR A 106 -6.79 -13.69 -5.54
N ALA A 107 -6.07 -14.33 -4.63
CA ALA A 107 -6.11 -14.04 -3.21
C ALA A 107 -4.69 -14.18 -2.65
N GLY A 108 -4.30 -13.28 -1.75
CA GLY A 108 -2.95 -13.24 -1.21
C GLY A 108 -2.83 -12.36 0.02
N VAL A 109 -1.59 -12.25 0.48
CA VAL A 109 -1.18 -11.42 1.60
C VAL A 109 0.17 -10.77 1.27
N ASN A 110 0.35 -9.53 1.69
CA ASN A 110 1.61 -8.81 1.66
C ASN A 110 2.00 -8.47 3.10
N GLY A 111 3.23 -8.82 3.49
CA GLY A 111 3.87 -8.32 4.70
C GLY A 111 5.08 -7.47 4.35
N SER A 112 5.91 -7.13 5.34
CA SER A 112 7.14 -6.36 5.12
C SER A 112 8.07 -7.09 4.15
N TYR A 113 8.16 -6.57 2.92
CA TYR A 113 8.98 -7.10 1.82
C TYR A 113 8.63 -8.51 1.32
N LEU A 114 7.54 -9.11 1.79
CA LEU A 114 7.12 -10.46 1.42
C LEU A 114 5.71 -10.48 0.84
N ALA A 115 5.51 -11.31 -0.17
CA ALA A 115 4.21 -11.55 -0.78
C ALA A 115 3.95 -13.06 -0.90
N ALA A 116 2.71 -13.48 -0.66
CA ALA A 116 2.28 -14.85 -0.88
C ALA A 116 0.82 -14.88 -1.30
N GLY A 117 0.43 -15.85 -2.11
CA GLY A 117 -0.96 -15.97 -2.55
C GLY A 117 -1.16 -17.11 -3.52
N ALA A 118 -2.32 -17.10 -4.18
CA ALA A 118 -2.64 -18.03 -5.25
C ALA A 118 -3.55 -17.39 -6.29
N ASP A 119 -3.32 -17.75 -7.54
CA ASP A 119 -4.20 -17.43 -8.65
C ASP A 119 -5.01 -18.68 -9.04
N PHE A 120 -6.33 -18.57 -9.06
CA PHE A 120 -7.24 -19.60 -9.56
C PHE A 120 -7.65 -19.31 -11.00
N LEU A 121 -7.21 -20.16 -11.92
CA LEU A 121 -7.52 -20.08 -13.34
C LEU A 121 -8.89 -20.71 -13.63
N ILE A 122 -9.87 -19.86 -13.95
CA ILE A 122 -11.29 -20.23 -13.95
C ILE A 122 -11.60 -21.31 -14.99
N SER A 123 -11.04 -21.20 -16.20
CA SER A 123 -11.35 -22.15 -17.27
C SER A 123 -10.68 -23.50 -17.08
N HIS A 124 -9.46 -23.51 -16.55
CA HIS A 124 -8.68 -24.74 -16.33
C HIS A 124 -8.85 -25.35 -14.94
N HIS A 125 -9.59 -24.70 -14.03
CA HIS A 125 -9.75 -25.12 -12.63
C HIS A 125 -8.41 -25.42 -11.94
N THR A 126 -7.38 -24.64 -12.29
CA THR A 126 -6.01 -24.82 -11.81
C THR A 126 -5.69 -23.74 -10.80
N ILE A 127 -5.04 -24.14 -9.70
CA ILE A 127 -4.54 -23.21 -8.68
C ILE A 127 -3.02 -23.06 -8.89
N GLU A 128 -2.58 -21.83 -9.04
CA GLU A 128 -1.18 -21.43 -9.14
C GLU A 128 -0.78 -20.65 -7.88
N PRO A 129 -0.33 -21.33 -6.80
CA PRO A 129 0.20 -20.65 -5.64
C PRO A 129 1.53 -19.95 -5.97
N TYR A 130 1.80 -18.84 -5.30
CA TYR A 130 3.04 -18.07 -5.45
C TYR A 130 3.56 -17.55 -4.11
N VAL A 131 4.87 -17.36 -4.03
CA VAL A 131 5.55 -16.64 -2.95
C VAL A 131 6.61 -15.72 -3.55
N GLY A 132 6.95 -14.62 -2.90
CA GLY A 132 7.90 -13.68 -3.45
C GLY A 132 8.36 -12.62 -2.47
N ILE A 133 9.28 -11.81 -2.99
CA ILE A 133 9.76 -10.60 -2.34
C ILE A 133 9.20 -9.39 -3.06
N THR A 134 8.85 -8.34 -2.32
CA THR A 134 8.25 -7.11 -2.85
C THR A 134 8.98 -5.88 -2.33
N THR A 135 8.94 -4.79 -3.09
CA THR A 135 9.45 -3.48 -2.65
C THR A 135 8.49 -2.78 -1.69
N LEU A 136 7.28 -3.30 -1.50
CA LEU A 136 6.34 -2.77 -0.51
C LEU A 136 6.93 -2.94 0.90
N HIS A 137 6.98 -1.83 1.64
CA HIS A 137 7.37 -1.78 3.05
C HIS A 137 6.13 -1.65 3.94
N SER A 138 6.33 -1.76 5.26
CA SER A 138 5.28 -1.43 6.24
C SER A 138 4.93 0.05 6.18
N TYR A 139 3.66 0.40 6.34
CA TYR A 139 3.22 1.80 6.35
C TYR A 139 3.59 2.50 7.66
N ASP A 140 4.00 3.77 7.59
CA ASP A 140 4.23 4.59 8.78
C ASP A 140 2.89 5.15 9.25
N VAL A 141 2.42 4.73 10.43
CA VAL A 141 1.16 5.28 10.98
C VAL A 141 1.36 6.74 11.39
N PRO A 142 0.53 7.67 10.88
CA PRO A 142 0.63 9.07 11.29
C PRO A 142 0.38 9.20 12.80
N GLU A 143 1.32 9.87 13.47
CA GLU A 143 1.25 10.11 14.92
C GLU A 143 -0.05 10.86 15.25
N LYS A 144 -0.85 10.34 16.20
CA LYS A 144 -2.07 11.05 16.63
C LYS A 144 -1.66 12.39 17.21
N VAL A 145 -2.05 13.48 16.56
CA VAL A 145 -1.93 14.83 17.13
C VAL A 145 -2.80 14.86 18.38
N VAL A 146 -2.19 14.78 19.55
CA VAL A 146 -2.88 14.93 20.82
C VAL A 146 -3.35 16.38 20.89
N ASP A 147 -4.62 16.60 20.62
CA ASP A 147 -5.24 17.91 20.75
C ASP A 147 -5.30 18.28 22.24
N THR A 148 -4.25 18.92 22.76
CA THR A 148 -4.21 19.50 24.12
C THR A 148 -5.03 20.80 24.19
N SER A 149 -6.23 20.78 23.63
CA SER A 149 -7.17 21.91 23.62
C SER A 149 -8.33 21.65 24.58
N SER A 150 -8.00 21.31 25.84
CA SER A 150 -8.92 21.50 26.97
C SER A 150 -8.11 21.95 28.18
N VAL A 151 -7.63 23.20 28.11
CA VAL A 151 -7.23 23.94 29.32
C VAL A 151 -8.50 24.21 30.11
N ASP A 152 -8.82 23.31 31.04
CA ASP A 152 -9.82 23.57 32.07
C ASP A 152 -9.18 24.44 33.16
N THR A 153 -9.27 25.76 32.97
CA THR A 153 -8.92 26.73 34.01
C THR A 153 -9.92 26.67 35.15
N SER A 154 -9.62 25.87 36.18
CA SER A 154 -10.23 25.99 37.52
C SER A 154 -9.38 25.30 38.58
N ALA A 155 -8.36 26.00 39.08
CA ALA A 155 -7.99 26.04 40.50
C ALA A 155 -6.78 26.96 40.66
N VAL A 156 -7.05 28.23 40.97
CA VAL A 156 -6.08 29.11 41.63
C VAL A 156 -5.91 28.58 43.04
N ASP A 157 -4.72 28.10 43.40
CA ASP A 157 -4.21 28.37 44.73
C ASP A 157 -2.69 28.60 44.71
N THR A 158 -2.30 29.69 45.36
CA THR A 158 -0.97 30.28 45.29
C THR A 158 -0.16 29.83 46.49
N SER A 159 0.98 29.17 46.27
CA SER A 159 2.11 29.34 47.20
C SER A 159 3.44 29.18 46.47
N VAL A 160 4.24 30.23 46.59
CA VAL A 160 5.56 30.43 45.99
C VAL A 160 6.62 29.91 46.95
N ALA A 161 7.55 29.06 46.48
CA ALA A 161 8.87 28.90 47.07
C ALA A 161 9.89 28.41 46.02
N SER A 162 10.61 29.39 45.45
CA SER A 162 12.02 29.37 45.01
C SER A 162 12.67 28.07 44.49
N GLY A 163 12.94 28.06 43.17
CA GLY A 163 14.33 28.06 42.69
C GLY A 163 14.96 26.73 42.26
N GLU A 164 14.53 26.19 41.12
CA GLU A 164 15.42 25.37 40.26
C GLU A 164 15.28 25.81 38.80
N THR A 165 16.40 26.15 38.19
CA THR A 165 16.50 26.63 36.80
C THR A 165 16.29 25.45 35.85
N TYR A 166 15.12 25.36 35.22
CA TYR A 166 14.87 24.43 34.11
C TYR A 166 15.63 24.91 32.87
N VAL A 167 16.61 24.11 32.43
CA VAL A 167 17.34 24.29 31.19
C VAL A 167 16.48 23.72 30.05
N PRO A 168 16.09 24.51 29.03
CA PRO A 168 15.39 23.96 27.88
C PRO A 168 16.38 23.12 27.05
N ASN A 169 16.07 21.84 26.88
CA ASN A 169 16.85 20.92 26.07
C ASN A 169 16.56 21.18 24.58
N ASN A 170 17.25 22.17 24.01
CA ASN A 170 17.30 22.40 22.56
C ASN A 170 18.22 21.35 21.93
N HIS A 171 17.74 20.11 21.78
CA HIS A 171 18.33 19.19 20.81
C HIS A 171 17.61 19.39 19.47
N LEU A 172 17.97 20.52 18.83
CA LEU A 172 17.74 20.70 17.41
C LEU A 172 18.54 19.62 16.67
N GLN A 173 17.89 19.07 15.65
CA GLN A 173 18.47 18.17 14.67
C GLN A 173 19.74 18.80 14.09
N GLU A 174 20.91 18.27 14.45
CA GLU A 174 22.12 18.50 13.67
C GLU A 174 22.01 17.64 12.41
N GLU A 175 21.53 18.24 11.33
CA GLU A 175 21.68 17.73 9.98
C GLU A 175 23.17 17.52 9.70
N TYR A 176 23.59 16.26 9.63
CA TYR A 176 24.90 15.88 9.13
C TYR A 176 24.91 16.03 7.61
N PHE A 177 25.25 17.21 7.11
CA PHE A 177 25.64 17.41 5.72
C PHE A 177 27.16 17.21 5.60
N PRO A 178 27.65 16.18 4.88
CA PRO A 178 29.07 16.11 4.57
C PRO A 178 29.43 17.25 3.60
N GLU A 179 30.33 18.11 4.07
CA GLU A 179 30.92 19.22 3.34
C GLU A 179 31.64 18.69 2.09
N TYR A 180 31.21 19.13 0.90
CA TYR A 180 31.92 18.85 -0.35
C TYR A 180 33.23 19.62 -0.34
N THR A 181 34.36 18.93 -0.19
CA THR A 181 35.68 19.48 -0.51
C THR A 181 35.75 19.75 -2.01
N ASP A 182 35.88 21.03 -2.35
CA ASP A 182 36.17 21.52 -3.70
C ASP A 182 37.42 20.83 -4.26
N CYS A 183 37.24 20.09 -5.35
CA CYS A 183 38.35 19.56 -6.14
C CYS A 183 38.98 20.73 -6.91
N SER A 184 40.11 21.23 -6.41
CA SER A 184 40.98 22.15 -7.14
C SER A 184 41.53 21.48 -8.41
N CYS A 185 40.99 21.88 -9.56
CA CYS A 185 41.56 21.70 -10.90
C CYS A 185 42.22 23.01 -11.35
#